data_AF-A0A7C0WZJ1-F1
#
_entry.id   AF-A0A7C0WZJ1-F1
#
_cell.length_a   1.000
_cell.length_b   1.000
_cell.length_c   1.000
_cell.angle_alpha   90.00
_cell.angle_beta   90.00
_cell.angle_gamma   90.00
#
_symmetry.space_group_name_H-M   'P 1'
#
loop_
_entity.id
_entity.type
_entity.pdbx_description
1 polymer ?
#
loop_
_entity_poly.entity_id
_entity_poly.type
_entity_poly.pdbx_seq_one_letter_code
_entity_poly.pdbx_strand_id
1 'polypeptide(L)'
;MKEKIFSPIPKLYQFPYHLNEIQFNSYEWFKTEGLRELFDEINPVRDYTGKNLALYFEDFYFEEPKYSEKEAKERGLTYQAPLRVKLRLQNFVTKKETEQEVFFGEYPMMTSRGTFIVNGVERVVVSQIIRSCGGYFTCRLIKGKKYFGAKIIPNRGCWFEFETEGDNAIYVRIDRRRKIPVTTLLRIFGLESDEEILKTFKDVDVGPIKFIEKTLAKDKSKNKDSAFVEIYKRLRPGDLATPDNARSLIEAMLYRPDRYDLSEVGRFKLNQLLKLNFPLTREYRHLHLEDIVEIVKGIIKRNNDPLAEPDDIDHLSNRRIR
;
A
#
# COMPACT_ATOMS: atom_id res chain seq x y z
N MET A 1 12.65 51.04 -12.01
CA MET A 1 13.53 51.28 -10.85
C MET A 1 14.30 50.00 -10.56
N LYS A 2 15.61 50.05 -10.35
CA LYS A 2 16.36 48.90 -9.85
C LYS A 2 16.10 48.77 -8.35
N GLU A 3 15.67 47.59 -7.92
CA GLU A 3 15.42 47.29 -6.52
C GLU A 3 16.76 47.31 -5.74
N LYS A 4 16.81 48.02 -4.61
CA LYS A 4 18.00 48.09 -3.76
C LYS A 4 17.88 47.06 -2.64
N ILE A 5 18.69 46.01 -2.68
CA ILE A 5 18.70 44.92 -1.70
C ILE A 5 19.71 45.23 -0.60
N PHE A 6 19.25 45.34 0.66
CA PHE A 6 20.11 45.56 1.82
C PHE A 6 20.33 44.24 2.59
N SER A 7 21.20 43.38 2.07
CA SER A 7 21.62 42.15 2.73
C SER A 7 23.14 42.09 2.80
N PRO A 8 23.74 41.89 3.99
CA PRO A 8 25.17 41.66 4.11
C PRO A 8 25.58 40.25 3.63
N ILE A 9 24.61 39.34 3.46
CA ILE A 9 24.83 37.96 3.01
C ILE A 9 24.68 37.93 1.48
N PRO A 10 25.68 37.40 0.73
CA PRO A 10 25.55 37.20 -0.70
C PRO A 10 24.48 36.15 -1.00
N LYS A 11 23.66 36.36 -2.03
CA LYS A 11 22.71 35.34 -2.51
C LYS A 11 23.49 34.17 -3.12
N LEU A 12 23.70 33.12 -2.32
CA LEU A 12 24.36 31.87 -2.75
C LEU A 12 23.41 30.93 -3.49
N TYR A 13 22.10 31.08 -3.29
CA TYR A 13 21.07 30.26 -3.90
C TYR A 13 20.08 31.15 -4.65
N GLN A 14 19.80 30.76 -5.89
CA GLN A 14 18.76 31.39 -6.68
C GLN A 14 17.46 30.63 -6.41
N PHE A 15 16.43 31.35 -5.95
CA PHE A 15 15.12 30.74 -5.76
C PHE A 15 14.68 30.07 -7.08
N PRO A 16 14.09 28.86 -7.03
CA PRO A 16 13.53 28.24 -8.21
C PRO A 16 12.53 29.22 -8.84
N TYR A 17 12.73 29.51 -10.13
CA TYR A 17 11.94 30.50 -10.86
C TYR A 17 10.46 30.08 -10.99
N HIS A 18 10.16 28.79 -10.80
CA HIS A 18 8.84 28.20 -10.93
C HIS A 18 8.36 27.62 -9.59
N LEU A 19 7.68 28.42 -8.78
CA LEU A 19 7.17 27.99 -7.46
C LEU A 19 6.06 26.91 -7.55
N ASN A 20 5.46 26.74 -8.73
CA ASN A 20 4.43 25.74 -9.01
C ASN A 20 4.96 24.50 -9.73
N GLU A 21 6.28 24.33 -9.80
CA GLU A 21 6.93 23.19 -10.47
C GLU A 21 6.45 21.84 -9.91
N ILE A 22 6.18 21.76 -8.60
CA ILE A 22 5.64 20.54 -7.98
C ILE A 22 4.32 20.07 -8.62
N GLN A 23 3.45 21.01 -9.02
CA GLN A 23 2.18 20.70 -9.66
C GLN A 23 2.40 20.17 -11.08
N PHE A 24 3.23 20.87 -11.85
CA PHE A 24 3.54 20.48 -13.23
C PHE A 24 4.27 19.14 -13.29
N ASN A 25 5.35 18.98 -12.53
CA ASN A 25 6.14 17.74 -12.54
C ASN A 25 5.27 16.54 -12.12
N SER A 26 4.40 16.70 -11.12
CA SER A 26 3.49 15.64 -10.68
C SER A 26 2.47 15.27 -11.77
N TYR A 27 1.92 16.25 -12.48
CA TYR A 27 0.90 16.01 -13.50
C TYR A 27 1.49 15.50 -14.81
N GLU A 28 2.66 15.98 -15.22
CA GLU A 28 3.42 15.41 -16.33
C GLU A 28 3.79 13.96 -16.05
N TRP A 29 4.32 13.66 -14.86
CA TRP A 29 4.61 12.29 -14.44
C TRP A 29 3.36 11.40 -14.51
N PHE A 30 2.20 11.88 -14.04
CA PHE A 30 0.94 11.14 -14.16
C PHE A 30 0.60 10.80 -15.61
N LYS A 31 0.71 11.79 -16.52
CA LYS A 31 0.42 11.59 -17.94
C LYS A 31 1.41 10.67 -18.63
N THR A 32 2.68 10.65 -18.26
CA THR A 32 3.69 9.88 -19.01
C THR A 32 3.97 8.52 -18.36
N GLU A 33 4.27 8.52 -17.07
CA GLU A 33 4.72 7.34 -16.34
C GLU A 33 3.59 6.71 -15.53
N GLY A 34 2.83 7.50 -14.79
CA GLY A 34 1.80 7.00 -13.87
C GLY A 34 0.69 6.20 -14.57
N LEU A 35 0.22 6.66 -15.75
CA LEU A 35 -0.74 5.90 -16.56
C LEU A 35 -0.13 4.63 -17.15
N ARG A 36 1.15 4.69 -17.57
CA ARG A 36 1.87 3.51 -18.07
C ARG A 36 1.98 2.44 -17.00
N GLU A 37 2.41 2.82 -15.80
CA GLU A 37 2.49 1.93 -14.64
C GLU A 37 1.14 1.28 -14.32
N LEU A 38 0.04 2.04 -14.40
CA LEU A 38 -1.30 1.54 -14.15
C LEU A 38 -1.75 0.53 -15.21
N PHE A 39 -1.46 0.80 -16.49
CA PHE A 39 -1.80 -0.13 -17.56
C PHE A 39 -0.95 -1.40 -17.50
N ASP A 40 0.36 -1.27 -17.30
CA ASP A 40 1.27 -2.41 -17.14
C ASP A 40 0.90 -3.26 -15.92
N GLU A 41 0.28 -2.66 -14.90
CA GLU A 41 -0.19 -3.38 -13.74
C GLU A 41 -1.28 -4.40 -14.05
N ILE A 42 -2.21 -4.06 -14.94
CA ILE A 42 -3.35 -4.91 -15.31
C ILE A 42 -3.10 -5.71 -16.60
N ASN A 43 -1.96 -5.48 -17.26
CA ASN A 43 -1.63 -6.07 -18.56
C ASN A 43 -0.98 -7.46 -18.41
N PRO A 44 -1.46 -8.51 -19.09
CA PRO A 44 -2.70 -8.58 -19.86
C PRO A 44 -3.94 -8.85 -19.00
N VAL A 45 -5.07 -8.31 -19.43
CA VAL A 45 -6.38 -8.68 -18.87
C VAL A 45 -6.86 -9.95 -19.57
N ARG A 46 -6.97 -11.05 -18.81
CA ARG A 46 -7.42 -12.35 -19.32
C ARG A 46 -8.89 -12.61 -19.04
N ASP A 47 -9.52 -13.45 -19.87
CA ASP A 47 -10.88 -13.92 -19.63
C ASP A 47 -10.99 -14.81 -18.39
N TYR A 48 -12.21 -15.16 -17.98
CA TYR A 48 -12.45 -15.96 -16.78
C TYR A 48 -11.81 -17.36 -16.84
N THR A 49 -11.60 -17.92 -18.04
CA THR A 49 -10.88 -19.19 -18.21
C THR A 49 -9.37 -19.03 -18.18
N GLY A 50 -8.87 -17.80 -18.36
CA GLY A 50 -7.45 -17.45 -18.50
C GLY A 50 -6.80 -17.86 -19.81
N LYS A 51 -7.53 -18.59 -20.68
CA LYS A 51 -6.97 -19.34 -21.81
C LYS A 51 -7.48 -18.89 -23.17
N ASN A 52 -8.63 -18.21 -23.24
CA ASN A 52 -9.30 -17.98 -24.52
C ASN A 52 -9.01 -16.59 -25.08
N LEU A 53 -9.06 -15.55 -24.24
CA LEU A 53 -8.87 -14.17 -24.64
C LEU A 53 -7.86 -13.47 -23.72
N ALA A 54 -7.00 -12.65 -24.32
CA ALA A 54 -6.16 -11.70 -23.61
C ALA A 54 -6.27 -10.32 -24.26
N LEU A 55 -6.50 -9.30 -23.45
CA LEU A 55 -6.50 -7.89 -23.84
C LEU A 55 -5.21 -7.25 -23.34
N TYR A 56 -4.44 -6.67 -24.26
CA TYR A 56 -3.19 -5.98 -23.99
C TYR A 56 -3.36 -4.47 -24.13
N PHE A 57 -2.72 -3.75 -23.22
CA PHE A 57 -2.62 -2.28 -23.25
C PHE A 57 -1.27 -1.93 -23.87
N GLU A 58 -1.28 -1.49 -25.14
CA GLU A 58 -0.05 -1.29 -25.91
C GLU A 58 0.45 0.15 -25.78
N ASP A 59 -0.41 1.13 -26.03
CA ASP A 59 -0.03 2.55 -25.97
C ASP A 59 -1.19 3.45 -25.56
N PHE A 60 -0.90 4.70 -25.22
CA PHE A 60 -1.92 5.70 -24.94
C PHE A 60 -1.41 7.12 -25.23
N TYR A 61 -2.33 8.02 -25.57
CA TYR A 61 -2.05 9.44 -25.73
C TYR A 61 -3.29 10.26 -25.40
N PHE A 62 -3.07 11.51 -24.96
CA PHE A 62 -4.13 12.50 -24.85
C PHE A 62 -4.29 13.22 -26.18
N GLU A 63 -5.54 13.36 -26.64
CA GLU A 63 -5.88 14.29 -27.72
C GLU A 63 -5.82 15.75 -27.21
N GLU A 64 -5.97 16.71 -28.11
CA GLU A 64 -6.06 18.12 -27.72
C GLU A 64 -7.41 18.43 -27.05
N PRO A 65 -7.44 19.31 -26.03
CA PRO A 65 -8.69 19.78 -25.44
C PRO A 65 -9.63 20.39 -26.47
N LYS A 66 -10.91 20.00 -26.42
CA LYS A 66 -11.93 20.50 -27.35
C LYS A 66 -12.18 22.01 -27.23
N TYR A 67 -11.97 22.56 -26.05
CA TYR A 67 -12.20 23.97 -25.74
C TYR A 67 -10.97 24.56 -25.05
N SER A 68 -10.69 25.84 -25.30
CA SER A 68 -9.65 26.57 -24.59
C SER A 68 -9.98 26.77 -23.10
N GLU A 69 -8.96 27.07 -22.28
CA GLU A 69 -9.14 27.41 -20.86
C GLU A 69 -10.19 28.54 -20.66
N LYS A 70 -10.22 29.53 -21.56
CA LYS A 70 -11.15 30.66 -21.50
C LYS A 70 -12.57 30.24 -21.81
N GLU A 71 -12.78 29.49 -22.89
CA GLU A 71 -14.10 29.00 -23.27
C GLU A 71 -14.68 28.06 -22.23
N ALA A 72 -13.85 27.21 -21.62
CA ALA A 72 -14.29 26.31 -20.55
C ALA A 72 -14.85 27.10 -19.36
N LYS A 73 -14.20 28.20 -18.97
CA LYS A 73 -14.69 29.10 -17.91
C LYS A 73 -15.97 29.81 -18.28
N GLU A 74 -16.00 30.46 -19.44
CA GLU A 74 -17.14 31.29 -19.87
C GLU A 74 -18.41 30.46 -20.08
N ARG A 75 -18.27 29.20 -20.52
CA ARG A 75 -19.40 28.30 -20.81
C ARG A 75 -19.76 27.35 -19.66
N GLY A 76 -19.08 27.42 -18.52
CA GLY A 76 -19.34 26.51 -17.41
C GLY A 76 -18.92 25.04 -17.66
N LEU A 77 -17.92 24.81 -18.52
CA LEU A 77 -17.44 23.49 -18.93
C LEU A 77 -16.16 23.09 -18.16
N THR A 78 -15.79 21.80 -18.24
CA THR A 78 -14.49 21.31 -17.74
C THR A 78 -13.44 21.42 -18.84
N TYR A 79 -12.27 21.94 -18.52
CA TYR A 79 -11.10 21.92 -19.42
C TYR A 79 -10.47 20.53 -19.36
N GLN A 80 -10.64 19.74 -20.41
CA GLN A 80 -10.32 18.32 -20.45
C GLN A 80 -9.92 17.86 -21.85
N ALA A 81 -9.20 16.76 -21.92
CA ALA A 81 -8.77 16.11 -23.14
C ALA A 81 -9.24 14.64 -23.18
N PRO A 82 -9.63 14.13 -24.37
CA PRO A 82 -9.84 12.70 -24.59
C PRO A 82 -8.56 11.90 -24.36
N LEU A 83 -8.63 10.83 -23.58
CA LEU A 83 -7.59 9.80 -23.52
C LEU A 83 -7.90 8.70 -24.54
N ARG A 84 -6.97 8.46 -25.46
CA ARG A 84 -7.00 7.31 -26.37
C ARG A 84 -6.03 6.26 -25.90
N VAL A 85 -6.48 5.01 -25.88
CA VAL A 85 -5.65 3.86 -25.52
C VAL A 85 -5.67 2.88 -26.69
N LYS A 86 -4.48 2.54 -27.18
CA LYS A 86 -4.27 1.49 -28.17
C LYS A 86 -4.31 0.13 -27.47
N LEU A 87 -5.33 -0.65 -27.79
CA LEU A 87 -5.54 -1.98 -27.24
C LEU A 87 -5.33 -3.05 -28.29
N ARG A 88 -4.82 -4.20 -27.88
CA ARG A 88 -4.74 -5.41 -28.71
C ARG A 88 -5.50 -6.54 -28.06
N LEU A 89 -6.53 -7.06 -28.74
CA LEU A 89 -7.26 -8.25 -28.32
C LEU A 89 -6.70 -9.46 -29.05
N GLN A 90 -6.17 -10.41 -28.30
CA GLN A 90 -5.67 -11.70 -28.79
C GLN A 90 -6.67 -12.80 -28.43
N ASN A 91 -7.15 -13.52 -29.45
CA ASN A 91 -8.01 -14.68 -29.30
C ASN A 91 -7.22 -15.96 -29.59
N PHE A 92 -6.90 -16.72 -28.54
CA PHE A 92 -6.08 -17.93 -28.64
C PHE A 92 -6.80 -19.10 -29.34
N VAL A 93 -8.14 -19.11 -29.31
CA VAL A 93 -8.95 -20.15 -29.97
C VAL A 93 -8.93 -19.98 -31.49
N THR A 94 -9.15 -18.75 -31.96
CA THR A 94 -9.20 -18.43 -33.39
C THR A 94 -7.85 -18.03 -33.97
N LYS A 95 -6.82 -17.84 -33.12
CA LYS A 95 -5.51 -17.28 -33.46
C LYS A 95 -5.57 -15.92 -34.15
N LYS A 96 -6.64 -15.15 -33.90
CA LYS A 96 -6.81 -13.80 -34.44
C LYS A 96 -6.36 -12.76 -33.43
N GLU A 97 -5.72 -11.72 -33.95
CA GLU A 97 -5.37 -10.52 -33.20
C GLU A 97 -6.10 -9.33 -33.83
N THR A 98 -6.60 -8.43 -32.99
CA THR A 98 -7.27 -7.21 -33.44
C THR A 98 -6.74 -6.06 -32.61
N GLU A 99 -6.19 -5.06 -33.28
CA GLU A 99 -5.75 -3.80 -32.66
C GLU A 99 -6.80 -2.73 -32.90
N GLN A 100 -7.11 -1.95 -31.86
CA GLN A 100 -8.04 -0.84 -31.95
C GLN A 100 -7.65 0.27 -30.96
N GLU A 101 -7.77 1.51 -31.41
CA GLU A 101 -7.73 2.67 -30.52
C GLU A 101 -9.10 2.92 -29.92
N VAL A 102 -9.17 2.90 -28.60
CA VAL A 102 -10.40 3.05 -27.83
C VAL A 102 -10.36 4.38 -27.08
N PHE A 103 -11.47 5.12 -27.15
CA PHE A 103 -11.70 6.27 -26.28
C PHE A 103 -11.93 5.79 -24.85
N PHE A 104 -11.04 6.19 -23.95
CA PHE A 104 -11.02 5.74 -22.56
C PHE A 104 -11.68 6.72 -21.59
N GLY A 105 -12.00 7.93 -22.05
CA GLY A 105 -12.67 8.96 -21.28
C GLY A 105 -12.09 10.34 -21.48
N GLU A 106 -12.75 11.33 -20.90
CA GLU A 106 -12.27 12.71 -20.82
C GLU A 106 -11.55 12.91 -19.48
N TYR A 107 -10.35 13.48 -19.52
CA TYR A 107 -9.57 13.76 -18.32
C TYR A 107 -9.31 15.25 -18.16
N PRO A 108 -9.55 15.84 -16.97
CA PRO A 108 -9.25 17.25 -16.73
C PRO A 108 -7.78 17.55 -16.99
N MET A 109 -7.53 18.61 -17.76
CA MET A 109 -6.20 19.07 -18.14
C MET A 109 -5.71 20.17 -17.22
N MET A 110 -4.43 20.12 -16.87
CA MET A 110 -3.79 21.18 -16.09
C MET A 110 -3.59 22.41 -16.97
N THR A 111 -3.96 23.58 -16.45
CA THR A 111 -3.75 24.87 -17.10
C THR A 111 -2.29 25.28 -17.07
N SER A 112 -1.95 26.29 -17.86
CA SER A 112 -0.64 26.99 -17.80
C SER A 112 -0.25 27.56 -16.44
N ARG A 113 -1.17 27.57 -15.45
CA ARG A 113 -0.93 28.09 -14.09
C ARG A 113 -0.79 26.99 -13.04
N GLY A 114 -0.96 25.72 -13.40
CA GLY A 114 -0.96 24.61 -12.43
C GLY A 114 -2.31 24.41 -11.73
N THR A 115 -3.40 24.79 -12.40
CA THR A 115 -4.79 24.68 -11.89
C THR A 115 -5.62 23.78 -12.82
N PHE A 116 -6.86 23.47 -12.43
CA PHE A 116 -7.83 22.75 -13.24
C PHE A 116 -9.12 23.56 -13.35
N ILE A 117 -9.80 23.50 -14.49
CA ILE A 117 -11.11 24.11 -14.66
C ILE A 117 -12.15 22.99 -14.68
N VAL A 118 -13.02 22.93 -13.68
CA VAL A 118 -14.05 21.90 -13.54
C VAL A 118 -15.41 22.59 -13.43
N ASN A 119 -16.29 22.34 -14.40
CA ASN A 119 -17.60 22.99 -14.52
C ASN A 119 -17.50 24.53 -14.48
N GLY A 120 -16.55 25.10 -15.23
CA GLY A 120 -16.26 26.53 -15.30
C GLY A 120 -15.54 27.12 -14.09
N VAL A 121 -15.35 26.35 -13.02
CA VAL A 121 -14.71 26.80 -11.79
C VAL A 121 -13.26 26.36 -11.75
N GLU A 122 -12.37 27.30 -11.50
CA GLU A 122 -10.95 27.03 -11.35
C GLU A 122 -10.64 26.46 -9.96
N ARG A 123 -9.87 25.37 -9.94
CA ARG A 123 -9.56 24.56 -8.77
C ARG A 123 -8.07 24.21 -8.74
N VAL A 124 -7.56 23.94 -7.54
CA VAL A 124 -6.18 23.49 -7.33
C VAL A 124 -6.22 22.15 -6.61
N VAL A 125 -5.38 21.22 -7.04
CA VAL A 125 -5.16 19.96 -6.31
C VAL A 125 -4.08 20.21 -5.27
N VAL A 126 -4.48 20.23 -4.00
CA VAL A 126 -3.56 20.47 -2.88
C VAL A 126 -2.83 19.18 -2.56
N SER A 127 -1.49 19.25 -2.55
CA SER A 127 -0.64 18.12 -2.15
C SER A 127 -0.92 17.75 -0.70
N GLN A 128 -1.11 16.45 -0.44
CA GLN A 128 -1.47 15.93 0.87
C GLN A 128 -0.27 15.28 1.55
N ILE A 129 -0.07 15.59 2.83
CA ILE A 129 0.92 14.89 3.65
C ILE A 129 0.23 13.69 4.29
N ILE A 130 0.61 12.49 3.87
CA ILE A 130 0.06 11.23 4.37
C ILE A 130 1.16 10.37 5.00
N ARG A 131 0.77 9.32 5.73
CA ARG A 131 1.74 8.35 6.24
C ARG A 131 2.41 7.62 5.08
N SER A 132 3.72 7.43 5.15
CA SER A 132 4.43 6.63 4.17
C SER A 132 4.07 5.15 4.29
N CYS A 133 4.14 4.41 3.20
CA CYS A 133 4.01 2.96 3.25
C CYS A 133 5.20 2.33 3.99
N GLY A 134 4.99 1.15 4.57
CA GLY A 134 6.00 0.41 5.33
C GLY A 134 5.52 0.01 6.74
N GLY A 135 6.48 -0.38 7.58
CA GLY A 135 6.25 -0.79 8.96
C GLY A 135 6.57 0.30 9.97
N TYR A 136 5.87 0.28 11.11
CA TYR A 136 6.09 1.18 12.25
C TYR A 136 5.84 0.43 13.55
N PHE A 137 6.74 0.49 14.52
CA PHE A 137 6.47 0.05 15.88
C PHE A 137 5.66 1.10 16.63
N THR A 138 4.62 0.64 17.31
CA THR A 138 3.71 1.49 18.09
C THR A 138 3.72 1.09 19.56
N CYS A 139 3.39 2.03 20.44
CA CYS A 139 3.24 1.76 21.87
C CYS A 139 1.89 2.28 22.35
N ARG A 140 1.22 1.49 23.20
CA ARG A 140 0.03 1.92 23.96
C ARG A 140 0.32 1.83 25.45
N LEU A 141 -0.10 2.86 26.18
CA LEU A 141 -0.04 2.86 27.63
C LEU A 141 -1.37 2.35 28.19
N ILE A 142 -1.35 1.18 28.84
CA ILE A 142 -2.52 0.59 29.49
C ILE A 142 -2.22 0.50 30.98
N LYS A 143 -2.97 1.26 31.80
CA LYS A 143 -2.79 1.32 33.26
C LYS A 143 -1.32 1.58 33.68
N GLY A 144 -0.64 2.48 32.97
CA GLY A 144 0.76 2.83 33.24
C GLY A 144 1.81 1.86 32.70
N LYS A 145 1.41 0.70 32.14
CA LYS A 145 2.33 -0.23 31.47
C LYS A 145 2.34 0.02 29.96
N LYS A 146 3.54 0.09 29.37
CA LYS A 146 3.75 0.14 27.92
C LYS A 146 3.47 -1.24 27.31
N TYR A 147 2.70 -1.26 26.23
CA TYR A 147 2.44 -2.42 25.40
C TYR A 147 2.77 -2.09 23.95
N PHE A 148 3.74 -2.82 23.40
CA PHE A 148 4.21 -2.62 22.05
C PHE A 148 3.39 -3.38 21.03
N GLY A 149 3.39 -2.86 19.81
CA GLY A 149 2.75 -3.40 18.64
C GLY A 149 3.45 -2.90 17.40
N ALA A 150 2.87 -3.17 16.24
CA ALA A 150 3.38 -2.67 14.96
C ALA A 150 2.23 -2.41 13.98
N LYS A 151 2.46 -1.54 13.01
CA LYS A 151 1.53 -1.28 11.91
C LYS A 151 2.26 -1.44 10.60
N ILE A 152 1.69 -2.24 9.70
CA ILE A 152 2.12 -2.34 8.31
C ILE A 152 1.07 -1.64 7.45
N ILE A 153 1.51 -0.56 6.81
CA ILE A 153 0.70 0.27 5.94
C ILE A 153 1.14 0.01 4.50
N PRO A 154 0.36 -0.71 3.69
CA PRO A 154 0.68 -0.91 2.29
C PRO A 154 0.38 0.34 1.46
N ASN A 155 0.85 0.36 0.22
CA ASN A 155 0.43 1.32 -0.78
C ASN A 155 -0.97 0.99 -1.30
N ARG A 156 -1.24 -0.30 -1.49
CA ARG A 156 -2.54 -0.85 -1.84
C ARG A 156 -2.80 -2.14 -1.05
N GLY A 157 -4.03 -2.32 -0.61
CA GLY A 157 -4.46 -3.52 0.09
C GLY A 157 -4.71 -3.30 1.58
N CYS A 158 -4.68 -4.37 2.34
CA CYS A 158 -5.10 -4.39 3.73
C CYS A 158 -4.02 -3.96 4.71
N TRP A 159 -4.42 -3.28 5.78
CA TRP A 159 -3.51 -2.90 6.85
C TRP A 159 -3.36 -4.04 7.86
N PHE A 160 -2.16 -4.27 8.36
CA PHE A 160 -1.90 -5.18 9.48
C PHE A 160 -1.54 -4.35 10.71
N GLU A 161 -2.34 -4.47 11.76
CA GLU A 161 -2.11 -3.80 13.03
C GLU A 161 -1.88 -4.85 14.13
N PHE A 162 -0.63 -5.02 14.53
CA PHE A 162 -0.20 -5.88 15.61
C PHE A 162 -0.27 -5.13 16.93
N GLU A 163 -0.79 -5.77 17.97
CA GLU A 163 -0.92 -5.18 19.30
C GLU A 163 -0.71 -6.21 20.39
N THR A 164 0.06 -5.88 21.42
CA THR A 164 0.09 -6.63 22.67
C THR A 164 -0.99 -6.08 23.59
N GLU A 165 -1.80 -6.94 24.20
CA GLU A 165 -2.85 -6.51 25.11
C GLU A 165 -2.54 -6.84 26.58
N GLY A 166 -3.46 -6.45 27.49
CA GLY A 166 -3.30 -6.60 28.94
C GLY A 166 -3.09 -8.04 29.43
N ASP A 167 -3.59 -9.04 28.68
CA ASP A 167 -3.34 -10.45 28.96
C ASP A 167 -1.93 -10.91 28.53
N ASN A 168 -1.19 -10.05 27.83
CA ASN A 168 0.14 -10.26 27.26
C ASN A 168 0.14 -11.28 26.10
N ALA A 169 -0.99 -11.49 25.44
CA ALA A 169 -1.04 -12.10 24.12
C ALA A 169 -0.82 -11.04 23.02
N ILE A 170 -0.24 -11.47 21.90
CA ILE A 170 -0.02 -10.64 20.72
C ILE A 170 -1.13 -10.94 19.72
N TYR A 171 -1.85 -9.89 19.34
CA TYR A 171 -2.94 -9.94 18.39
C TYR A 171 -2.59 -9.21 17.10
N VAL A 172 -3.31 -9.53 16.04
CA VAL A 172 -3.29 -8.77 14.79
C VAL A 172 -4.72 -8.43 14.37
N ARG A 173 -4.91 -7.22 13.84
CA ARG A 173 -6.12 -6.80 13.13
C ARG A 173 -5.76 -6.62 11.66
N ILE A 174 -6.60 -7.20 10.80
CA ILE A 174 -6.48 -7.06 9.35
C ILE A 174 -7.59 -6.11 8.90
N ASP A 175 -7.24 -5.02 8.22
CA ASP A 175 -8.19 -4.01 7.72
C ASP A 175 -9.17 -3.48 8.79
N ARG A 176 -8.64 -3.19 9.98
CA ARG A 176 -9.41 -2.71 11.16
C ARG A 176 -10.56 -3.63 11.60
N ARG A 177 -10.55 -4.90 11.19
CA ARG A 177 -11.51 -5.92 11.63
C ARG A 177 -11.18 -6.45 13.02
N ARG A 178 -12.00 -7.37 13.51
CA ARG A 178 -11.84 -7.98 14.84
C ARG A 178 -10.47 -8.64 14.95
N LYS A 179 -9.83 -8.46 16.11
CA LYS A 179 -8.52 -9.04 16.41
C LYS A 179 -8.53 -10.57 16.39
N ILE A 180 -7.42 -11.14 15.95
CA ILE A 180 -7.09 -12.56 16.00
C ILE A 180 -5.69 -12.73 16.61
N PRO A 181 -5.38 -13.86 17.27
CA PRO A 181 -4.04 -14.16 17.73
C PRO A 181 -3.03 -14.12 16.57
N VAL A 182 -1.84 -13.56 16.78
CA VAL A 182 -0.84 -13.44 15.70
C VAL A 182 -0.36 -14.82 15.20
N THR A 183 -0.46 -15.85 16.03
CA THR A 183 -0.15 -17.24 15.65
C THR A 183 -1.08 -17.77 14.56
N THR A 184 -2.35 -17.34 14.53
CA THR A 184 -3.27 -17.66 13.43
C THR A 184 -2.74 -17.10 12.09
N LEU A 185 -2.16 -15.90 12.12
CA LEU A 185 -1.53 -15.31 10.94
C LEU A 185 -0.25 -16.08 10.54
N LEU A 186 0.61 -16.41 11.51
CA LEU A 186 1.85 -17.15 11.27
C LEU A 186 1.59 -18.51 10.58
N ARG A 187 0.49 -19.20 10.92
CA ARG A 187 0.10 -20.45 10.25
C ARG A 187 -0.18 -20.28 8.76
N ILE A 188 -0.89 -19.22 8.36
CA ILE A 188 -1.19 -19.03 6.93
C ILE A 188 0.05 -18.62 6.12
N PHE A 189 1.06 -18.04 6.79
CA PHE A 189 2.36 -17.70 6.20
C PHE A 189 3.37 -18.85 6.21
N GLY A 190 3.08 -19.97 6.89
CA GLY A 190 3.86 -21.21 6.78
C GLY A 190 4.38 -21.83 8.08
N LEU A 191 4.12 -21.26 9.26
CA LEU A 191 4.44 -21.91 10.54
C LEU A 191 3.23 -22.66 11.06
N GLU A 192 3.04 -23.89 10.60
CA GLU A 192 1.76 -24.61 10.73
C GLU A 192 1.53 -25.20 12.12
N SER A 193 2.60 -25.63 12.80
CA SER A 193 2.53 -26.31 14.11
C SER A 193 2.89 -25.39 15.29
N ASP A 194 2.35 -25.72 16.48
CA ASP A 194 2.64 -24.98 17.71
C ASP A 194 4.14 -25.08 18.06
N GLU A 195 4.75 -26.24 17.80
CA GLU A 195 6.17 -26.51 18.01
C GLU A 195 7.07 -25.66 17.13
N GLU A 196 6.74 -25.51 15.83
CA GLU A 196 7.48 -24.65 14.90
C GLU A 196 7.40 -23.18 15.30
N ILE A 197 6.20 -22.71 15.68
CA ILE A 197 6.00 -21.35 16.17
C ILE A 197 6.86 -21.12 17.40
N LEU A 198 6.78 -21.99 18.42
CA LEU A 198 7.57 -21.87 19.65
C LEU A 198 9.08 -21.89 19.37
N LYS A 199 9.53 -22.79 18.48
CA LYS A 199 10.94 -22.88 18.08
C LYS A 199 11.43 -21.60 17.42
N THR A 200 10.61 -20.97 16.57
CA THR A 200 10.94 -19.77 15.80
C THR A 200 11.20 -18.54 16.69
N PHE A 201 10.52 -18.45 17.85
CA PHE A 201 10.64 -17.32 18.77
C PHE A 201 11.43 -17.63 20.05
N LYS A 202 12.00 -18.84 20.17
CA LYS A 202 12.69 -19.30 21.39
C LYS A 202 13.88 -18.42 21.78
N ASP A 203 14.52 -17.78 20.81
CA ASP A 203 15.66 -16.88 21.00
C ASP A 203 15.28 -15.52 21.60
N VAL A 204 14.03 -15.06 21.38
CA VAL A 204 13.57 -13.73 21.82
C VAL A 204 12.57 -13.79 22.97
N ASP A 205 11.77 -14.85 23.09
CA ASP A 205 10.73 -15.01 24.12
C ASP A 205 11.31 -15.59 25.41
N VAL A 206 12.49 -15.07 25.81
CA VAL A 206 13.25 -15.50 26.99
C VAL A 206 12.84 -14.77 28.26
N GLY A 207 12.06 -13.69 28.12
CA GLY A 207 11.60 -12.85 29.23
C GLY A 207 10.72 -13.59 30.26
N PRO A 208 10.37 -12.90 31.37
CA PRO A 208 9.51 -13.46 32.43
C PRO A 208 8.09 -13.76 31.94
N ILE A 209 7.64 -13.04 30.90
CA ILE A 209 6.37 -13.27 30.23
C ILE A 209 6.67 -14.01 28.94
N LYS A 210 6.07 -15.20 28.77
CA LYS A 210 6.09 -15.96 27.51
C LYS A 210 4.94 -15.49 26.62
N PHE A 211 5.22 -14.53 25.74
CA PHE A 211 4.20 -13.92 24.89
C PHE A 211 3.61 -14.90 23.89
N ILE A 212 4.45 -15.79 23.32
CA ILE A 212 4.01 -16.74 22.30
C ILE A 212 3.13 -17.84 22.91
N GLU A 213 3.50 -18.39 24.07
CA GLU A 213 2.68 -19.37 24.78
C GLU A 213 1.31 -18.79 25.16
N LYS A 214 1.29 -17.55 25.69
CA LYS A 214 0.04 -16.84 25.98
C LYS A 214 -0.80 -16.60 24.74
N THR A 215 -0.17 -16.36 23.59
CA THR A 215 -0.87 -16.15 22.33
C THR A 215 -1.44 -17.47 21.78
N LEU A 216 -0.66 -18.56 21.81
CA LEU A 216 -1.10 -19.90 21.41
C LEU A 216 -2.30 -20.37 22.26
N ALA A 217 -2.32 -20.05 23.55
CA ALA A 217 -3.45 -20.34 24.43
C ALA A 217 -4.76 -19.62 24.02
N LYS A 218 -4.66 -18.53 23.26
CA LYS A 218 -5.81 -17.79 22.69
C LYS A 218 -6.16 -18.22 21.27
N ASP A 219 -5.28 -18.98 20.62
CA ASP A 219 -5.42 -19.44 19.25
C ASP A 219 -6.35 -20.65 19.16
N LYS A 220 -7.45 -20.47 18.42
CA LYS A 220 -8.42 -21.53 18.15
C LYS A 220 -8.01 -22.39 16.94
N SER A 221 -7.11 -21.88 16.10
CA SER A 221 -6.61 -22.60 14.94
C SER A 221 -5.46 -23.53 15.36
N LYS A 222 -5.43 -24.72 14.76
CA LYS A 222 -4.41 -25.76 15.02
C LYS A 222 -3.67 -26.22 13.76
N ASN A 223 -4.12 -25.73 12.61
CA ASN A 223 -3.52 -26.01 11.30
C ASN A 223 -3.82 -24.84 10.36
N LYS A 224 -3.20 -24.86 9.18
CA LYS A 224 -3.32 -23.80 8.17
C LYS A 224 -4.76 -23.55 7.72
N ASP A 225 -5.55 -24.61 7.54
CA ASP A 225 -6.93 -24.51 7.03
C ASP A 225 -7.88 -23.88 8.05
N SER A 226 -7.79 -24.31 9.32
CA SER A 226 -8.54 -23.69 10.41
C SER A 226 -8.12 -22.24 10.62
N ALA A 227 -6.86 -21.88 10.35
CA ALA A 227 -6.38 -20.51 10.41
C ALA A 227 -6.96 -19.63 9.30
N PHE A 228 -6.99 -20.11 8.05
CA PHE A 228 -7.68 -19.44 6.95
C PHE A 228 -9.16 -19.20 7.30
N VAL A 229 -9.85 -20.22 7.83
CA VAL A 229 -11.26 -20.10 8.23
C VAL A 229 -11.46 -19.08 9.35
N GLU A 230 -10.60 -19.06 10.38
CA GLU A 230 -10.73 -18.08 11.48
C GLU A 230 -10.50 -16.65 10.98
N ILE A 231 -9.51 -16.41 10.12
CA ILE A 231 -9.27 -15.11 9.49
C ILE A 231 -10.49 -14.70 8.64
N TYR A 232 -10.99 -15.61 7.80
CA TYR A 232 -12.13 -15.36 6.93
C TYR A 232 -13.36 -14.93 7.71
N LYS A 233 -13.68 -15.63 8.82
CA LYS A 233 -14.82 -15.28 9.70
C LYS A 233 -14.72 -13.86 10.28
N ARG A 234 -13.52 -13.31 10.44
CA ARG A 234 -13.33 -11.92 10.93
C ARG A 234 -13.43 -10.89 9.84
N LEU A 235 -13.00 -11.24 8.63
CA LEU A 235 -13.12 -10.38 7.45
C LEU A 235 -14.58 -10.31 6.95
N ARG A 236 -15.28 -11.45 6.91
CA ARG A 236 -16.65 -11.59 6.43
C ARG A 236 -17.54 -12.30 7.45
N PRO A 237 -18.00 -11.58 8.50
CA PRO A 237 -18.89 -12.16 9.49
C PRO A 237 -20.25 -12.50 8.87
N GLY A 238 -20.68 -13.75 8.99
CA GLY A 238 -21.99 -14.23 8.51
C GLY A 238 -21.93 -15.09 7.23
N ASP A 239 -20.82 -15.02 6.48
CA ASP A 239 -20.61 -15.88 5.32
C ASP A 239 -20.29 -17.32 5.76
N LEU A 240 -20.77 -18.32 4.99
CA LEU A 240 -20.34 -19.71 5.17
C LEU A 240 -18.85 -19.83 4.83
N ALA A 241 -18.04 -20.18 5.83
CA ALA A 241 -16.59 -20.30 5.70
C ALA A 241 -16.21 -21.76 5.45
N THR A 242 -15.83 -22.09 4.22
CA THR A 242 -15.20 -23.36 3.87
C THR A 242 -13.68 -23.17 3.77
N PRO A 243 -12.84 -24.19 4.00
CA PRO A 243 -11.39 -24.05 3.86
C PRO A 243 -10.96 -23.48 2.51
N ASP A 244 -11.58 -23.94 1.41
CA ASP A 244 -11.21 -23.52 0.05
C ASP A 244 -11.62 -22.08 -0.25
N ASN A 245 -12.83 -21.65 0.14
CA ASN A 245 -13.26 -20.28 -0.09
C ASN A 245 -12.45 -19.29 0.75
N ALA A 246 -12.09 -19.68 1.97
CA ALA A 246 -11.28 -18.89 2.88
C ALA A 246 -9.87 -18.74 2.34
N ARG A 247 -9.25 -19.85 1.92
CA ARG A 247 -7.92 -19.87 1.30
C ARG A 247 -7.89 -19.00 0.05
N SER A 248 -8.79 -19.23 -0.90
CA SER A 248 -8.85 -18.49 -2.17
C SER A 248 -8.95 -16.98 -1.96
N LEU A 249 -9.84 -16.52 -1.06
CA LEU A 249 -9.98 -15.09 -0.78
C LEU A 249 -8.74 -14.50 -0.10
N ILE A 250 -8.20 -15.18 0.91
CA ILE A 250 -7.10 -14.65 1.71
C ILE A 250 -5.79 -14.67 0.90
N GLU A 251 -5.52 -15.72 0.14
CA GLU A 251 -4.35 -15.76 -0.74
C GLU A 251 -4.44 -14.68 -1.83
N ALA A 252 -5.62 -14.48 -2.41
CA ALA A 252 -5.85 -13.38 -3.35
C ALA A 252 -5.63 -12.00 -2.70
N MET A 253 -5.97 -11.85 -1.42
CA MET A 253 -5.79 -10.61 -0.66
C MET A 253 -4.34 -10.35 -0.24
N LEU A 254 -3.51 -11.38 -0.11
CA LEU A 254 -2.12 -11.27 0.37
C LEU A 254 -1.08 -11.29 -0.74
N TYR A 255 -1.27 -12.15 -1.74
CA TYR A 255 -0.22 -12.50 -2.71
C TYR A 255 -0.46 -11.94 -4.11
N ARG A 256 -1.69 -11.53 -4.44
CA ARG A 256 -1.94 -10.93 -5.76
C ARG A 256 -1.44 -9.49 -5.80
N PRO A 257 -0.54 -9.15 -6.74
CA PRO A 257 0.03 -7.79 -6.84
C PRO A 257 -1.03 -6.70 -7.08
N ASP A 258 -2.14 -7.02 -7.77
CA ASP A 258 -3.23 -6.07 -8.01
C ASP A 258 -4.03 -5.73 -6.74
N ARG A 259 -3.96 -6.60 -5.71
CA ARG A 259 -4.70 -6.50 -4.45
C ARG A 259 -3.84 -6.03 -3.29
N TYR A 260 -2.56 -6.39 -3.28
CA TYR A 260 -1.62 -6.06 -2.22
C TYR A 260 -0.27 -5.63 -2.76
N ASP A 261 0.17 -4.42 -2.39
CA ASP A 261 1.47 -3.88 -2.77
C ASP A 261 1.97 -2.90 -1.69
N LEU A 262 3.20 -3.11 -1.21
CA LEU A 262 3.86 -2.20 -0.28
C LEU A 262 4.42 -0.95 -0.96
N SER A 263 4.48 -0.89 -2.29
CA SER A 263 5.34 -0.01 -3.11
C SER A 263 6.84 -0.25 -2.89
N GLU A 264 7.64 0.27 -3.81
CA GLU A 264 9.11 0.24 -3.70
C GLU A 264 9.59 0.87 -2.40
N VAL A 265 9.09 2.08 -2.10
CA VAL A 265 9.42 2.83 -0.89
C VAL A 265 8.97 2.07 0.36
N GLY A 266 7.79 1.46 0.35
CA GLY A 266 7.31 0.72 1.52
C GLY A 266 8.09 -0.58 1.78
N ARG A 267 8.46 -1.35 0.74
CA ARG A 267 9.35 -2.52 0.87
C ARG A 267 10.74 -2.10 1.36
N PHE A 268 11.28 -1.01 0.83
CA PHE A 268 12.56 -0.45 1.28
C PHE A 268 12.52 -0.06 2.77
N LYS A 269 11.48 0.67 3.20
CA LYS A 269 11.31 1.04 4.61
C LYS A 269 11.10 -0.18 5.52
N LEU A 270 10.35 -1.18 5.06
CA LEU A 270 10.15 -2.42 5.82
C LEU A 270 11.46 -3.21 5.98
N ASN A 271 12.25 -3.31 4.90
CA ASN A 271 13.59 -3.90 4.93
C ASN A 271 14.50 -3.22 5.96
N GLN A 272 14.55 -1.88 5.95
CA GLN A 272 15.35 -1.13 6.93
C GLN A 272 14.89 -1.37 8.37
N LEU A 273 13.57 -1.34 8.61
CA LEU A 273 13.00 -1.53 9.94
C LEU A 273 13.33 -2.92 10.51
N LEU A 274 13.18 -3.95 9.69
CA LEU A 274 13.33 -5.36 10.10
C LEU A 274 14.75 -5.91 9.87
N LYS A 275 15.66 -5.10 9.31
CA LYS A 275 17.01 -5.50 8.90
C LYS A 275 17.00 -6.68 7.93
N LEU A 276 16.05 -6.67 7.01
CA LEU A 276 15.90 -7.63 5.92
C LEU A 276 16.40 -7.04 4.61
N ASN A 277 16.64 -7.88 3.60
CA ASN A 277 17.19 -7.46 2.30
C ASN A 277 16.44 -8.09 1.13
N PHE A 278 15.10 -8.06 1.16
CA PHE A 278 14.30 -8.50 0.02
C PHE A 278 14.46 -7.55 -1.17
N PRO A 279 14.49 -8.06 -2.41
CA PRO A 279 14.48 -7.22 -3.60
C PRO A 279 13.31 -6.22 -3.60
N LEU A 280 13.51 -5.07 -4.25
CA LEU A 280 12.46 -4.05 -4.39
C LEU A 280 11.57 -4.28 -5.63
N THR A 281 11.74 -5.41 -6.31
CA THR A 281 10.95 -5.80 -7.49
C THR A 281 9.52 -6.16 -7.09
N ARG A 282 8.58 -6.04 -8.03
CA ARG A 282 7.14 -6.21 -7.79
C ARG A 282 6.77 -7.54 -7.13
N GLU A 283 7.47 -8.61 -7.50
CA GLU A 283 7.27 -9.95 -6.92
C GLU A 283 7.51 -10.02 -5.42
N TYR A 284 8.34 -9.14 -4.85
CA TYR A 284 8.70 -9.13 -3.42
C TYR A 284 8.03 -7.99 -2.64
N ARG A 285 7.14 -7.21 -3.27
CA ARG A 285 6.40 -6.11 -2.62
C ARG A 285 5.17 -6.57 -1.82
N HIS A 286 4.95 -7.87 -1.69
CA HIS A 286 4.00 -8.45 -0.74
C HIS A 286 4.70 -8.76 0.60
N LEU A 287 3.92 -9.15 1.61
CA LEU A 287 4.48 -9.58 2.88
C LEU A 287 4.98 -11.03 2.78
N HIS A 288 6.16 -11.29 3.34
CA HIS A 288 6.72 -12.62 3.48
C HIS A 288 6.64 -13.11 4.93
N LEU A 289 6.81 -14.41 5.16
CA LEU A 289 6.79 -14.98 6.50
C LEU A 289 7.85 -14.33 7.40
N GLU A 290 9.04 -14.10 6.86
CA GLU A 290 10.17 -13.46 7.53
C GLU A 290 9.81 -12.06 8.03
N ASP A 291 9.00 -11.31 7.27
CA ASP A 291 8.52 -10.00 7.70
C ASP A 291 7.67 -10.14 8.98
N ILE A 292 6.71 -11.06 8.98
CA ILE A 292 5.82 -11.28 10.13
C ILE A 292 6.62 -11.77 11.34
N VAL A 293 7.58 -12.68 11.14
CA VAL A 293 8.44 -13.19 12.20
C VAL A 293 9.28 -12.08 12.81
N GLU A 294 9.97 -11.26 12.02
CA GLU A 294 10.81 -10.18 12.55
C GLU A 294 9.99 -9.05 13.18
N ILE A 295 8.77 -8.79 12.70
CA ILE A 295 7.82 -7.87 13.37
C ILE A 295 7.49 -8.40 14.78
N VAL A 296 7.09 -9.67 14.89
CA VAL A 296 6.72 -10.29 16.18
C VAL A 296 7.92 -10.32 17.13
N LYS A 297 9.12 -10.69 16.64
CA LYS A 297 10.36 -10.61 17.43
C LYS A 297 10.62 -9.17 17.90
N GLY A 298 10.45 -8.19 17.03
CA GLY A 298 10.60 -6.77 17.36
C GLY A 298 9.62 -6.28 18.43
N ILE A 299 8.38 -6.79 18.43
CA ILE A 299 7.38 -6.51 19.47
C ILE A 299 7.78 -7.15 20.80
N ILE A 300 8.19 -8.42 20.80
CA ILE A 300 8.61 -9.15 22.02
C ILE A 300 9.81 -8.45 22.66
N LYS A 301 10.84 -8.13 21.87
CA LYS A 301 12.04 -7.42 22.35
C LYS A 301 11.68 -6.10 23.03
N ARG A 302 10.82 -5.28 22.40
CA ARG A 302 10.39 -3.99 22.96
C ARG A 302 9.50 -4.12 24.19
N ASN A 303 8.63 -5.13 24.25
CA ASN A 303 7.85 -5.38 25.47
C ASN A 303 8.71 -5.82 26.67
N ASN A 304 9.88 -6.42 26.41
CA ASN A 304 10.84 -6.81 27.43
C ASN A 304 11.84 -5.69 27.79
N ASP A 305 11.87 -4.60 27.03
CA ASP A 305 12.78 -3.47 27.24
C ASP A 305 12.04 -2.26 27.84
N PRO A 306 12.29 -1.89 29.11
CA PRO A 306 11.66 -0.73 29.75
C PRO A 306 11.99 0.61 29.08
N LEU A 307 13.13 0.70 28.39
CA LEU A 307 13.62 1.91 27.72
C LEU A 307 13.18 1.98 26.26
N ALA A 308 12.46 0.97 25.76
CA ALA A 308 11.96 1.00 24.41
C ALA A 308 11.02 2.20 24.18
N GLU A 309 11.17 2.82 23.02
CA GLU A 309 10.31 3.86 22.52
C GLU A 309 9.67 3.43 21.19
N PRO A 310 8.45 3.89 20.88
CA PRO A 310 7.83 3.65 19.58
C PRO A 310 8.51 4.46 18.49
N ASP A 311 8.24 4.12 17.23
CA ASP A 311 8.68 4.95 16.11
C ASP A 311 7.88 6.26 16.11
N ASP A 312 8.55 7.39 15.83
CA ASP A 312 7.89 8.68 15.67
C ASP A 312 7.15 8.72 14.33
N ILE A 313 5.85 8.46 14.37
CA ILE A 313 5.01 8.42 13.18
C ILE A 313 4.88 9.83 12.58
N ASP A 314 5.00 10.92 13.34
CA ASP A 314 4.85 12.29 12.84
C ASP A 314 6.13 12.88 12.22
N HIS A 315 7.27 12.24 12.44
CA HIS A 315 8.53 12.59 11.77
C HIS A 315 8.36 12.59 10.23
N LEU A 316 8.92 13.60 9.54
CA LEU A 316 8.73 13.78 8.10
C LEU A 316 9.26 12.61 7.25
N SER A 317 10.26 11.85 7.72
CA SER A 317 10.70 10.61 7.05
C SER A 317 9.62 9.50 7.04
N ASN A 318 8.63 9.62 7.93
CA ASN A 318 7.46 8.74 8.07
C ASN A 318 6.19 9.34 7.46
N ARG A 319 6.35 10.48 6.77
CA ARG A 319 5.34 11.13 5.96
C ARG A 319 5.79 11.17 4.50
N ARG A 320 4.83 11.19 3.59
CA ARG A 320 5.06 11.42 2.16
C ARG A 320 4.05 12.42 1.65
N ILE A 321 4.46 13.15 0.62
CA ILE A 321 3.58 14.04 -0.13
C ILE A 321 2.94 13.20 -1.23
N ARG A 322 1.61 13.29 -1.34
CA ARG A 322 0.81 12.70 -2.41
C ARG A 322 0.08 13.79 -3.18
#